data_AF-A0A317C4U9-F1
#
_entry.id   AF-A0A317C4U9-F1
#
_cell.length_a   1.000
_cell.length_b   1.000
_cell.length_c   1.000
_cell.angle_alpha   90.00
_cell.angle_beta   90.00
_cell.angle_gamma   90.00
#
_symmetry.space_group_name_H-M   'P 1'
#
loop_
_entity.id
_entity.type
_entity.pdbx_description
1 polymer ?
#
loop_
_entity_poly.entity_id
_entity_poly.type
_entity_poly.pdbx_seq_one_letter_code
_entity_poly.pdbx_strand_id
1 'polypeptide(L)'
;MANRNVLLVEGASDQKFFKQLLSGLSDIPEIEPKIPRDVDAQIYRNGLQPLYRQLELQLGLLIRGQINKLGVIVDADHSAQTNNGFENRRNQLVELLQKHDFIITTTPEEMNQGECFKHPSGAEIGVWIMPNHQSDGMIEDLFLGSVITEQQLLLGHATTVINNLNEHKNFATHHDSKAKLSTWLAWQKEPGISPSYAYHKGLFKKDNSGFVSITDWLKRVFD
;
A
#
# COMPACT_ATOMS: atom_id res chain seq x y z
N MET A 1 -11.77 -0.09 -26.80
CA MET A 1 -10.39 -0.04 -26.25
C MET A 1 -10.42 -0.81 -24.94
N ALA A 2 -9.38 -1.56 -24.59
CA ALA A 2 -9.41 -2.32 -23.34
C ALA A 2 -9.41 -1.34 -22.16
N ASN A 3 -10.44 -1.40 -21.31
CA ASN A 3 -10.54 -0.64 -20.05
C ASN A 3 -9.54 -1.20 -19.03
N ARG A 4 -8.25 -1.02 -19.29
CA ARG A 4 -7.20 -1.56 -18.44
C ARG A 4 -6.91 -0.58 -17.31
N ASN A 5 -7.39 -0.89 -16.11
CA ASN A 5 -7.12 -0.15 -14.88
C ASN A 5 -6.04 -0.88 -14.08
N VAL A 6 -4.94 -0.20 -13.78
CA VAL A 6 -3.77 -0.80 -13.14
C VAL A 6 -3.56 -0.20 -11.76
N LEU A 7 -3.39 -1.06 -10.75
CA LEU A 7 -2.94 -0.67 -9.41
C LEU A 7 -1.57 -1.30 -9.14
N LEU A 8 -0.52 -0.49 -9.07
CA LEU A 8 0.82 -0.94 -8.72
C LEU A 8 0.99 -0.97 -7.19
N VAL A 9 1.50 -2.09 -6.68
CA VAL A 9 1.79 -2.30 -5.25
C VAL A 9 3.17 -2.95 -5.09
N GLU A 10 3.81 -2.79 -3.93
CA GLU A 10 5.21 -3.19 -3.74
C GLU A 10 5.44 -4.70 -3.76
N GLY A 11 4.58 -5.47 -3.08
CA GLY A 11 4.80 -6.88 -2.82
C GLY A 11 3.58 -7.78 -3.01
N ALA A 12 3.85 -9.08 -3.06
CA ALA A 12 2.82 -10.10 -3.29
C ALA A 12 1.81 -10.21 -2.14
N SER A 13 2.19 -9.82 -0.91
CA SER A 13 1.27 -9.76 0.23
C SER A 13 0.24 -8.66 0.02
N ASP A 14 0.71 -7.46 -0.33
CA ASP A 14 -0.12 -6.28 -0.59
C ASP A 14 -1.04 -6.55 -1.77
N GLN A 15 -0.51 -7.15 -2.84
CA GLN A 15 -1.32 -7.56 -3.98
C GLN A 15 -2.49 -8.46 -3.58
N LYS A 16 -2.26 -9.47 -2.74
CA LYS A 16 -3.33 -10.35 -2.24
C LYS A 16 -4.33 -9.58 -1.39
N PHE A 17 -3.87 -8.67 -0.54
CA PHE A 17 -4.76 -7.84 0.25
C PHE A 17 -5.61 -6.92 -0.62
N PHE A 18 -5.02 -6.17 -1.55
CA PHE A 18 -5.75 -5.26 -2.42
C PHE A 18 -6.68 -6.01 -3.37
N LYS A 19 -6.34 -7.23 -3.83
CA LYS A 19 -7.30 -8.09 -4.54
C LYS A 19 -8.52 -8.43 -3.68
N GLN A 20 -8.31 -8.73 -2.39
CA GLN A 20 -9.39 -9.03 -1.44
C GLN A 20 -10.21 -7.79 -1.04
N LEU A 21 -9.59 -6.63 -0.90
CA LEU A 21 -10.27 -5.36 -0.67
C LEU A 21 -11.11 -5.02 -1.91
N LEU A 22 -10.47 -5.11 -3.08
CA LEU A 22 -10.98 -5.12 -4.45
C LEU A 22 -12.37 -5.74 -4.57
N SER A 23 -12.40 -7.04 -4.34
CA SER A 23 -13.59 -7.87 -4.51
C SER A 23 -14.71 -7.56 -3.52
N GLY A 24 -14.43 -6.81 -2.45
CA GLY A 24 -15.43 -6.36 -1.48
C GLY A 24 -16.11 -5.04 -1.86
N LEU A 25 -15.59 -4.31 -2.84
CA LEU A 25 -16.16 -3.04 -3.29
C LEU A 25 -17.13 -3.28 -4.44
N SER A 26 -18.35 -2.78 -4.29
CA SER A 26 -19.33 -2.72 -5.39
C SER A 26 -19.09 -1.45 -6.22
N ASP A 27 -19.52 -1.46 -7.48
CA ASP A 27 -19.57 -0.28 -8.37
C ASP A 27 -18.21 0.35 -8.75
N ILE A 28 -17.10 -0.36 -8.55
CA ILE A 28 -15.80 0.02 -9.12
C ILE A 28 -15.51 -0.82 -10.37
N PRO A 29 -14.86 -0.27 -11.40
CA PRO A 29 -14.46 -1.07 -12.54
C PRO A 29 -13.41 -2.11 -12.13
N GLU A 30 -13.22 -3.14 -12.96
CA GLU A 30 -12.20 -4.14 -12.72
C GLU A 30 -10.82 -3.48 -12.66
N ILE A 31 -10.17 -3.59 -11.50
CA ILE A 31 -8.83 -3.10 -11.23
C ILE A 31 -7.93 -4.32 -11.06
N GLU A 32 -6.76 -4.30 -11.70
CA GLU A 32 -5.78 -5.37 -11.60
C GLU A 32 -4.62 -4.91 -10.68
N PRO A 33 -4.56 -5.34 -9.40
CA PRO A 33 -3.38 -5.14 -8.58
C PRO A 33 -2.20 -5.94 -9.13
N LYS A 34 -1.11 -5.26 -9.46
CA LYS A 34 0.12 -5.84 -10.01
C LYS A 34 1.31 -5.51 -9.12
N ILE A 35 2.21 -6.47 -8.98
CA ILE A 35 3.56 -6.24 -8.47
C ILE A 35 4.53 -6.03 -9.63
N PRO A 36 5.74 -5.46 -9.39
CA PRO A 36 6.67 -5.17 -10.47
C PRO A 36 7.01 -6.39 -11.34
N ARG A 37 7.11 -7.57 -10.72
CA ARG A 37 7.39 -8.84 -11.39
C ARG A 37 6.27 -9.35 -12.30
N ASP A 38 5.01 -9.00 -12.02
CA ASP A 38 3.88 -9.37 -12.89
C ASP A 38 3.90 -8.59 -14.21
N VAL A 39 4.61 -7.46 -14.22
CA VAL A 39 4.76 -6.60 -15.39
C VAL A 39 6.06 -6.89 -16.14
N ASP A 40 7.14 -7.21 -15.43
CA ASP A 40 8.42 -7.65 -16.01
C ASP A 40 8.97 -8.88 -15.28
N ALA A 41 8.93 -10.02 -15.97
CA ALA A 41 9.38 -11.30 -15.46
C ALA A 41 10.90 -11.35 -15.16
N GLN A 42 11.69 -10.39 -15.67
CA GLN A 42 13.13 -10.28 -15.36
C GLN A 42 13.39 -9.68 -13.97
N ILE A 43 12.36 -9.18 -13.29
CA ILE A 43 12.45 -8.70 -11.92
C ILE A 43 12.36 -9.89 -10.95
N TYR A 44 13.50 -10.26 -10.36
CA TYR A 44 13.60 -11.38 -9.43
C TYR A 44 13.34 -11.00 -7.96
N ARG A 45 13.21 -9.70 -7.65
CA ARG A 45 13.00 -9.19 -6.28
C ARG A 45 11.93 -8.10 -6.28
N ASN A 46 11.12 -8.08 -5.23
CA ASN A 46 10.15 -7.00 -4.97
C ASN A 46 10.83 -5.84 -4.23
N GLY A 47 10.15 -4.70 -4.17
CA GLY A 47 10.58 -3.50 -3.47
C GLY A 47 10.51 -2.24 -4.33
N LEU A 48 10.94 -1.12 -3.75
CA LEU A 48 10.76 0.21 -4.31
C LEU A 48 11.44 0.41 -5.68
N GLN A 49 12.70 0.04 -5.83
CA GLN A 49 13.44 0.26 -7.10
C GLN A 49 12.76 -0.44 -8.30
N PRO A 50 12.41 -1.73 -8.23
CA PRO A 50 11.56 -2.38 -9.21
C PRO A 50 10.21 -1.69 -9.44
N LEU A 51 9.57 -1.21 -8.37
CA LEU A 51 8.28 -0.53 -8.46
C LEU A 51 8.38 0.81 -9.19
N TYR A 52 9.36 1.66 -8.90
CA TYR A 52 9.57 2.93 -9.60
C TYR A 52 9.86 2.71 -11.08
N ARG A 53 10.68 1.72 -11.43
CA ARG A 53 10.92 1.33 -12.83
C ARG A 53 9.64 0.93 -13.54
N GLN A 54 8.77 0.18 -12.87
CA GLN A 54 7.49 -0.22 -13.46
C GLN A 54 6.48 0.93 -13.52
N LEU A 55 6.46 1.79 -12.51
CA LEU A 55 5.67 3.01 -12.53
C LEU A 55 6.04 3.86 -13.75
N GLU A 56 7.33 4.08 -14.00
CA GLU A 56 7.83 4.81 -15.18
C GLU A 56 7.28 4.24 -16.50
N LEU A 57 7.29 2.91 -16.65
CA LEU A 57 6.72 2.24 -17.82
C LEU A 57 5.20 2.43 -17.91
N GLN A 58 4.48 2.27 -16.81
CA GLN A 58 3.02 2.44 -16.77
C GLN A 58 2.60 3.89 -17.06
N LEU A 59 3.36 4.89 -16.60
CA LEU A 59 3.11 6.30 -16.94
C LEU A 59 3.17 6.52 -18.45
N GLY A 60 4.16 5.93 -19.13
CA GLY A 60 4.24 6.00 -20.60
C GLY A 60 3.04 5.34 -21.30
N LEU A 61 2.53 4.22 -20.77
CA LEU A 61 1.33 3.57 -21.30
C LEU A 61 0.07 4.40 -21.04
N LEU A 62 -0.03 5.04 -19.88
CA LEU A 62 -1.14 5.89 -19.48
C LEU A 62 -1.23 7.13 -20.38
N ILE A 63 -0.12 7.83 -20.57
CA ILE A 63 -0.06 9.05 -21.39
C ILE A 63 -0.45 8.76 -22.84
N ARG A 64 -0.09 7.58 -23.37
CA ARG A 64 -0.46 7.11 -24.72
C ARG A 64 -1.87 6.53 -24.83
N GLY A 65 -2.65 6.51 -23.74
CA GLY A 65 -4.02 5.98 -23.71
C GLY A 65 -4.10 4.46 -23.84
N GLN A 66 -3.03 3.72 -23.54
CA GLN A 66 -3.01 2.24 -23.56
C GLN A 66 -3.49 1.62 -22.25
N ILE A 67 -3.47 2.40 -21.16
CA ILE A 67 -4.17 2.11 -19.91
C ILE A 67 -5.09 3.29 -19.59
N ASN A 68 -6.22 3.01 -18.94
CA ASN A 68 -7.27 3.99 -18.70
C ASN A 68 -7.02 4.77 -17.40
N LYS A 69 -6.74 4.04 -16.32
CA LYS A 69 -6.46 4.59 -14.99
C LYS A 69 -5.27 3.87 -14.38
N LEU A 70 -4.46 4.63 -13.63
CA LEU A 70 -3.30 4.13 -12.93
C LEU A 70 -3.35 4.58 -11.47
N GLY A 71 -3.16 3.65 -10.55
CA GLY A 71 -2.93 3.92 -9.14
C GLY A 71 -1.60 3.31 -8.71
N VAL A 72 -0.92 3.94 -7.76
CA VAL A 72 0.26 3.37 -7.10
C VAL A 72 0.13 3.47 -5.59
N ILE A 73 0.49 2.39 -4.90
CA ILE A 73 0.53 2.28 -3.45
C ILE A 73 1.95 1.89 -3.04
N VAL A 74 2.54 2.68 -2.15
CA VAL A 74 3.87 2.44 -1.59
C VAL A 74 3.85 2.59 -0.07
N ASP A 75 4.74 1.90 0.61
CA ASP A 75 5.00 2.13 2.02
C ASP A 75 5.83 3.41 2.22
N ALA A 76 5.46 4.21 3.22
CA ALA A 76 6.31 5.32 3.64
C ALA A 76 7.64 4.80 4.20
N ASP A 77 7.61 3.62 4.84
CA ASP A 77 8.63 3.15 5.77
C ASP A 77 8.84 4.16 6.92
N HIS A 78 9.71 3.81 7.88
CA HIS A 78 10.06 4.72 8.97
C HIS A 78 11.24 5.63 8.59
N SER A 79 11.11 6.93 8.84
CA SER A 79 12.15 7.97 8.59
C SER A 79 13.48 7.78 9.34
N ALA A 80 13.56 6.83 10.27
CA ALA A 80 14.82 6.45 10.93
C ALA A 80 15.89 5.94 9.94
N GLN A 81 15.52 5.65 8.69
CA GLN A 81 16.44 5.31 7.60
C GLN A 81 16.49 6.45 6.57
N THR A 82 17.67 6.67 6.01
CA THR A 82 17.87 7.66 4.94
C THR A 82 16.94 7.37 3.75
N ASN A 83 16.23 8.38 3.25
CA ASN A 83 15.28 8.32 2.13
C ASN A 83 13.96 7.56 2.38
N ASN A 84 13.61 7.31 3.64
CA ASN A 84 12.31 6.77 4.06
C ASN A 84 11.46 7.83 4.76
N GLY A 85 10.22 7.48 5.08
CA GLY A 85 9.22 8.36 5.65
C GLY A 85 8.32 8.97 4.59
N PHE A 86 7.15 9.43 5.04
CA PHE A 86 6.07 9.90 4.17
C PHE A 86 6.53 11.04 3.26
N GLU A 87 7.18 12.06 3.80
CA GLU A 87 7.63 13.23 3.03
C GLU A 87 8.64 12.85 1.95
N ASN A 88 9.63 12.01 2.28
CA ASN A 88 10.64 11.56 1.33
C ASN A 88 10.03 10.69 0.23
N ARG A 89 9.12 9.78 0.60
CA ARG A 89 8.44 8.92 -0.37
C ARG A 89 7.55 9.73 -1.31
N ARG A 90 6.84 10.72 -0.78
CA ARG A 90 6.06 11.67 -1.58
C ARG A 90 6.95 12.47 -2.52
N ASN A 91 8.06 13.02 -2.04
CA ASN A 91 8.99 13.79 -2.87
C ASN A 91 9.55 12.96 -4.03
N GLN A 92 9.95 11.71 -3.78
CA GLN A 92 10.42 10.80 -4.84
C GLN A 92 9.37 10.54 -5.91
N LEU A 93 8.12 10.30 -5.50
CA LEU A 93 7.00 10.09 -6.43
C LEU A 93 6.71 11.36 -7.23
N VAL A 94 6.60 12.51 -6.56
CA VAL A 94 6.35 13.80 -7.20
C VAL A 94 7.46 14.17 -8.20
N GLU A 95 8.73 13.96 -7.84
CA GLU A 95 9.85 14.18 -8.76
C GLU A 95 9.78 13.27 -10.00
N LEU A 96 9.39 12.00 -9.82
CA LEU A 96 9.17 11.11 -10.96
C LEU A 96 8.01 11.61 -11.83
N LEU A 97 6.87 11.94 -11.23
CA LEU A 97 5.70 12.45 -11.97
C LEU A 97 6.03 13.74 -12.73
N GLN A 98 6.78 14.65 -12.12
CA GLN A 98 7.20 15.90 -12.74
C GLN A 98 8.11 15.66 -13.96
N LYS A 99 8.98 14.64 -13.93
CA LYS A 99 9.80 14.24 -15.09
C LYS A 99 8.96 13.73 -16.27
N HIS A 100 7.72 13.33 -16.02
CA HIS A 100 6.74 12.89 -17.02
C HIS A 100 5.63 13.93 -17.25
N ASP A 101 5.91 15.22 -16.99
CA ASP A 101 5.02 16.35 -17.29
C ASP A 101 3.65 16.32 -16.57
N PHE A 102 3.53 15.57 -15.47
CA PHE A 102 2.34 15.66 -14.61
C PHE A 102 2.33 16.98 -13.84
N ILE A 103 1.15 17.55 -13.69
CA ILE A 103 0.93 18.80 -12.96
C ILE A 103 0.98 18.48 -11.46
N ILE A 104 2.04 18.93 -10.81
CA ILE A 104 2.23 18.77 -9.37
C ILE A 104 1.47 19.86 -8.63
N THR A 105 0.47 19.47 -7.85
CA THR A 105 -0.23 20.37 -6.93
C THR A 105 0.49 20.43 -5.59
N THR A 106 0.29 21.52 -4.85
CA THR A 106 0.69 21.59 -3.44
C THR A 106 0.04 20.47 -2.65
N THR A 107 0.72 20.00 -1.60
CA THR A 107 0.18 18.96 -0.71
C THR A 107 -1.22 19.35 -0.24
N PRO A 108 -2.22 18.46 -0.35
CA PRO A 108 -3.57 18.75 0.12
C PRO A 108 -3.58 19.10 1.61
N GLU A 109 -4.47 20.01 2.02
CA GLU A 109 -4.69 20.31 3.44
C GLU A 109 -5.15 19.07 4.22
N GLU A 110 -5.90 18.18 3.54
CA GLU A 110 -6.33 16.89 4.06
C GLU A 110 -5.45 15.74 3.53
N MET A 111 -4.32 15.50 4.20
CA MET A 111 -3.36 14.46 3.80
C MET A 111 -3.93 13.04 3.88
N ASN A 112 -5.00 12.78 4.62
CA ASN A 112 -5.56 11.43 4.78
C ASN A 112 -6.45 10.95 3.62
N GLN A 113 -6.45 11.63 2.47
CA GLN A 113 -7.31 11.30 1.33
C GLN A 113 -6.58 10.68 0.14
N GLY A 114 -5.25 10.65 0.10
CA GLY A 114 -4.50 10.27 -1.10
C GLY A 114 -4.51 11.35 -2.18
N GLU A 115 -3.53 11.31 -3.08
CA GLU A 115 -3.34 12.33 -4.12
C GLU A 115 -3.73 11.81 -5.51
N CYS A 116 -4.11 12.74 -6.40
CA CYS A 116 -4.36 12.48 -7.80
C CYS A 116 -3.70 13.56 -8.65
N PHE A 117 -2.86 13.16 -9.60
CA PHE A 117 -2.12 14.06 -10.47
C PHE A 117 -2.62 13.91 -11.91
N LYS A 118 -2.72 15.05 -12.61
CA LYS A 118 -3.21 15.11 -13.99
C LYS A 118 -2.08 15.45 -14.95
N HIS A 119 -2.14 14.88 -16.14
CA HIS A 119 -1.25 15.18 -17.24
C HIS A 119 -2.00 15.96 -18.35
N PRO A 120 -1.34 16.87 -19.09
CA PRO A 120 -1.98 17.63 -20.18
C PRO A 120 -2.65 16.79 -21.27
N SER A 121 -2.27 15.51 -21.43
CA SER A 121 -2.94 14.58 -22.35
C SER A 121 -4.31 14.10 -21.87
N GLY A 122 -4.73 14.47 -20.65
CA GLY A 122 -5.94 13.95 -19.99
C GLY A 122 -5.71 12.69 -19.14
N ALA A 123 -4.48 12.17 -19.09
CA ALA A 123 -4.12 11.06 -18.22
C ALA A 123 -4.16 11.45 -16.73
N GLU A 124 -4.61 10.52 -15.87
CA GLU A 124 -4.72 10.71 -14.43
C GLU A 124 -4.06 9.55 -13.68
N ILE A 125 -3.25 9.87 -12.66
CA ILE A 125 -2.66 8.89 -11.75
C ILE A 125 -3.03 9.19 -10.30
N GLY A 126 -3.47 8.16 -9.59
CA GLY A 126 -3.61 8.17 -8.14
C GLY A 126 -2.31 7.75 -7.44
N VAL A 127 -1.98 8.45 -6.36
CA VAL A 127 -0.88 8.08 -5.45
C VAL A 127 -1.42 7.88 -4.03
N TRP A 128 -1.06 6.76 -3.42
CA TRP A 128 -1.28 6.48 -2.00
C TRP A 128 0.04 6.06 -1.35
N ILE A 129 0.24 6.53 -0.12
CA ILE A 129 1.41 6.20 0.69
C ILE A 129 0.88 5.61 2.00
N MET A 130 1.29 4.39 2.34
CA MET A 130 0.85 3.72 3.56
C MET A 130 1.44 4.40 4.81
N PRO A 131 0.79 4.25 5.98
CA PRO A 131 -0.45 3.50 6.20
C PRO A 131 -1.72 4.30 5.89
N ASN A 132 -1.65 5.62 5.89
CA ASN A 132 -2.81 6.52 5.94
C ASN A 132 -2.64 7.79 5.07
N HIS A 133 -1.62 7.81 4.20
CA HIS A 133 -1.22 8.96 3.38
C HIS A 133 -0.86 10.23 4.18
N GLN A 134 -0.44 10.08 5.43
CA GLN A 134 -0.08 11.21 6.29
C GLN A 134 1.14 10.93 7.17
N SER A 135 1.31 9.69 7.60
CA SER A 135 2.29 9.29 8.60
C SER A 135 3.32 8.33 8.01
N ASP A 136 4.48 8.25 8.65
CA ASP A 136 5.43 7.18 8.41
C ASP A 136 4.84 5.82 8.77
N GLY A 137 5.28 4.78 8.06
CA GLY A 137 4.89 3.40 8.33
C GLY A 137 4.63 2.59 7.07
N MET A 138 4.04 1.42 7.28
CA MET A 138 3.79 0.40 6.26
C MET A 138 2.37 -0.13 6.38
N ILE A 139 1.96 -0.96 5.42
CA ILE A 139 0.67 -1.65 5.49
C ILE A 139 0.46 -2.46 6.78
N GLU A 140 1.52 -3.03 7.37
CA GLU A 140 1.39 -3.74 8.65
C GLU A 140 0.92 -2.83 9.79
N ASP A 141 1.28 -1.55 9.79
CA ASP A 141 0.80 -0.60 10.81
C ASP A 141 -0.71 -0.35 10.68
N LEU A 142 -1.23 -0.29 9.45
CA LEU A 142 -2.68 -0.23 9.20
C LEU A 142 -3.39 -1.45 9.77
N PHE A 143 -2.86 -2.66 9.54
CA PHE A 143 -3.44 -3.89 10.08
C PHE A 143 -3.43 -3.91 11.60
N LEU A 144 -2.27 -3.62 12.21
CA LEU A 144 -2.11 -3.59 13.68
C LEU A 144 -3.05 -2.57 14.32
N GLY A 145 -3.13 -1.36 13.75
CA GLY A 145 -4.03 -0.29 14.21
C GLY A 145 -5.52 -0.59 14.00
N SER A 146 -5.84 -1.62 13.22
CA SER A 146 -7.21 -2.00 12.91
C SER A 146 -7.67 -3.29 13.59
N VAL A 147 -6.87 -3.96 14.42
CA VAL A 147 -7.30 -5.19 15.10
C VAL A 147 -8.55 -4.96 15.97
N ILE A 148 -9.53 -5.87 15.90
CA ILE A 148 -10.78 -5.77 16.68
C ILE A 148 -10.50 -5.80 18.19
N THR A 149 -11.40 -5.21 18.97
CA THR A 149 -11.20 -5.00 20.41
C THR A 149 -10.94 -6.32 21.16
N GLU A 150 -11.63 -7.38 20.78
CA GLU A 150 -11.54 -8.72 21.37
C GLU A 150 -10.15 -9.37 21.15
N GLN A 151 -9.42 -8.93 20.14
CA GLN A 151 -8.09 -9.44 19.77
C GLN A 151 -6.94 -8.57 20.29
N GLN A 152 -7.25 -7.41 20.91
CA GLN A 152 -6.23 -6.48 21.40
C GLN A 152 -5.35 -7.06 22.51
N LEU A 153 -5.91 -7.90 23.40
CA LEU A 153 -5.12 -8.58 24.44
C LEU A 153 -4.07 -9.53 23.84
N LEU A 154 -4.47 -10.31 22.83
CA LEU A 154 -3.55 -11.23 22.13
C LEU A 154 -2.50 -10.46 21.35
N LEU A 155 -2.89 -9.38 20.66
CA LEU A 155 -1.97 -8.50 19.96
C LEU A 155 -0.95 -7.86 20.91
N GLY A 156 -1.41 -7.38 22.06
CA GLY A 156 -0.56 -6.84 23.11
C GLY A 156 0.47 -7.88 23.58
N HIS A 157 0.03 -9.12 23.80
CA HIS A 157 0.94 -10.20 24.18
C HIS A 157 1.99 -10.51 23.10
N ALA A 158 1.59 -10.60 21.83
CA ALA A 158 2.51 -10.82 20.71
C ALA A 158 3.53 -9.67 20.61
N THR A 159 3.07 -8.43 20.80
CA THR A 159 3.90 -7.23 20.80
C THR A 159 4.92 -7.26 21.93
N THR A 160 4.52 -7.63 23.15
CA THR A 160 5.43 -7.78 24.29
C THR A 160 6.50 -8.84 24.02
N VAL A 161 6.13 -10.00 23.47
CA VAL A 161 7.09 -11.05 23.12
C VAL A 161 8.11 -10.55 22.10
N ILE A 162 7.65 -9.89 21.04
CA ILE A 162 8.54 -9.33 20.01
C ILE A 162 9.47 -8.25 20.58
N ASN A 163 8.95 -7.33 21.40
CA ASN A 163 9.75 -6.27 22.00
C ASN A 163 10.82 -6.81 22.97
N ASN A 164 10.57 -7.98 23.58
CA ASN A 164 11.45 -8.60 24.57
C ASN A 164 12.42 -9.64 23.97
N LEU A 165 12.52 -9.75 22.64
CA LEU A 165 13.45 -10.69 22.02
C LEU A 165 14.93 -10.34 22.27
N ASN A 166 15.27 -9.08 22.56
CA ASN A 166 16.64 -8.63 22.83
C ASN A 166 17.67 -9.21 21.83
N GLU A 167 18.69 -9.92 22.32
CA GLU A 167 19.74 -10.58 21.51
C GLU A 167 19.21 -11.70 20.60
N HIS A 168 18.01 -12.22 20.84
CA HIS A 168 17.36 -13.22 19.99
C HIS A 168 16.65 -12.62 18.77
N LYS A 169 16.61 -11.28 18.65
CA LYS A 169 16.01 -10.60 17.50
C LYS A 169 16.86 -10.79 16.23
N ASN A 170 16.45 -11.73 15.38
CA ASN A 170 17.12 -12.06 14.11
C ASN A 170 16.64 -11.23 12.90
N PHE A 171 15.68 -10.33 13.07
CA PHE A 171 15.16 -9.48 12.00
C PHE A 171 15.50 -8.02 12.26
N ALA A 172 15.67 -7.25 11.18
CA ALA A 172 16.00 -5.84 11.27
C ALA A 172 14.87 -5.03 11.93
N THR A 173 15.22 -3.91 12.57
CA THR A 173 14.26 -3.06 13.30
C THR A 173 13.12 -2.55 12.42
N HIS A 174 13.32 -2.34 11.12
CA HIS A 174 12.24 -1.92 10.22
C HIS A 174 11.24 -3.04 9.87
N HIS A 175 11.51 -4.28 10.27
CA HIS A 175 10.54 -5.38 10.17
C HIS A 175 9.75 -5.60 11.46
N ASP A 176 9.78 -4.65 12.40
CA ASP A 176 9.15 -4.81 13.71
C ASP A 176 7.62 -4.95 13.62
N SER A 177 6.93 -4.06 12.90
CA SER A 177 5.49 -4.16 12.65
C SER A 177 5.13 -5.47 11.94
N LYS A 178 5.97 -5.90 11.00
CA LYS A 178 5.81 -7.19 10.30
C LYS A 178 5.97 -8.39 11.23
N ALA A 179 6.94 -8.37 12.13
CA ALA A 179 7.15 -9.44 13.10
C ALA A 179 5.99 -9.52 14.11
N LYS A 180 5.50 -8.37 14.58
CA LYS A 180 4.32 -8.27 15.45
C LYS A 180 3.08 -8.82 14.78
N LEU A 181 2.78 -8.36 13.57
CA LEU A 181 1.63 -8.82 12.81
C LEU A 181 1.73 -10.32 12.51
N SER A 182 2.88 -10.80 12.05
CA SER A 182 3.09 -12.22 11.72
C SER A 182 2.94 -13.12 12.94
N THR A 183 3.43 -12.69 14.11
CA THR A 183 3.30 -13.43 15.37
C THR A 183 1.85 -13.49 15.83
N TRP A 184 1.14 -12.35 15.79
CA TRP A 184 -0.28 -12.31 16.10
C TRP A 184 -1.10 -13.20 15.15
N LEU A 185 -0.81 -13.18 13.84
CA LEU A 185 -1.43 -14.05 12.83
C LEU A 185 -1.12 -15.54 13.08
N ALA A 186 0.07 -15.87 13.58
CA ALA A 186 0.44 -17.24 13.95
C ALA A 186 -0.39 -17.80 15.12
N TRP A 187 -0.92 -16.92 15.98
CA TRP A 187 -1.71 -17.30 17.16
C TRP A 187 -3.22 -17.21 16.97
N GLN A 188 -3.67 -17.02 15.72
CA GLN A 188 -5.10 -17.06 15.41
C GLN A 188 -5.64 -18.49 15.49
N LYS A 189 -6.97 -18.62 15.53
CA LYS A 189 -7.67 -19.92 15.56
C LYS A 189 -7.16 -20.88 14.48
N GLU A 190 -6.92 -20.35 13.28
CA GLU A 190 -6.17 -21.02 12.22
C GLU A 190 -4.74 -20.44 12.26
N PRO A 191 -3.72 -21.21 12.69
CA PRO A 191 -2.37 -20.68 12.81
C PRO A 191 -1.76 -20.26 11.47
N GLY A 192 -1.13 -19.09 11.43
CA GLY A 192 -0.31 -18.65 10.31
C GLY A 192 -1.12 -18.12 9.12
N ILE A 193 -2.35 -17.66 9.35
CA ILE A 193 -3.17 -17.06 8.30
C ILE A 193 -2.55 -15.75 7.75
N SER A 194 -2.89 -15.40 6.51
CA SER A 194 -2.43 -14.15 5.91
C SER A 194 -3.24 -12.93 6.40
N PRO A 195 -2.70 -11.70 6.30
CA PRO A 195 -3.46 -10.48 6.58
C PRO A 195 -4.73 -10.38 5.73
N SER A 196 -4.68 -10.75 4.44
CA SER A 196 -5.86 -10.76 3.56
C SER A 196 -6.96 -11.71 4.08
N TYR A 197 -6.58 -12.89 4.57
CA TYR A 197 -7.54 -13.83 5.14
C TYR A 197 -8.06 -13.37 6.51
N ALA A 198 -7.22 -12.77 7.34
CA ALA A 198 -7.64 -12.15 8.60
C ALA A 198 -8.67 -11.03 8.37
N TYR A 199 -8.46 -10.20 7.34
CA TYR A 199 -9.42 -9.19 6.89
C TYR A 199 -10.76 -9.80 6.46
N HIS A 200 -10.71 -10.88 5.66
CA HIS A 200 -11.91 -11.62 5.27
C HIS A 200 -12.66 -12.21 6.48
N LYS A 201 -11.93 -12.74 7.47
CA LYS A 201 -12.49 -13.32 8.72
C LYS A 201 -13.00 -12.28 9.72
N GLY A 202 -12.91 -10.97 9.42
CA GLY A 202 -13.39 -9.92 10.31
C GLY A 202 -12.54 -9.71 11.56
N LEU A 203 -11.24 -10.06 11.50
CA LEU A 203 -10.30 -9.81 12.60
C LEU A 203 -9.80 -8.36 12.66
N PHE A 204 -10.15 -7.55 11.65
CA PHE A 204 -9.91 -6.12 11.62
C PHE A 204 -11.22 -5.32 11.57
N LYS A 205 -11.22 -4.15 12.23
CA LYS A 205 -12.24 -3.10 12.16
C LYS A 205 -12.23 -2.47 10.78
N LYS A 206 -13.13 -2.90 9.90
CA LYS A 206 -13.19 -2.44 8.50
C LYS A 206 -13.61 -0.96 8.38
N ASP A 207 -14.22 -0.41 9.42
CA ASP A 207 -14.57 0.99 9.60
C ASP A 207 -13.42 1.83 10.20
N ASN A 208 -12.24 1.24 10.41
CA ASN A 208 -11.05 2.02 10.75
C ASN A 208 -10.78 3.09 9.67
N SER A 209 -10.46 4.31 10.10
CA SER A 209 -10.28 5.45 9.21
C SER A 209 -9.26 5.19 8.09
N GLY A 210 -8.21 4.42 8.34
CA GLY A 210 -7.23 4.06 7.30
C GLY A 210 -7.82 3.19 6.19
N PHE A 211 -8.67 2.21 6.53
CA PHE A 211 -9.36 1.40 5.52
C PHE A 211 -10.43 2.18 4.77
N VAL A 212 -11.14 3.08 5.46
CA VAL A 212 -12.13 3.95 4.83
C VAL A 212 -11.44 4.88 3.84
N SER A 213 -10.40 5.60 4.28
CA SER A 213 -9.67 6.55 3.44
C SER A 213 -9.04 5.90 2.20
N ILE A 214 -8.38 4.75 2.33
CA ILE A 214 -7.77 4.08 1.16
C ILE A 214 -8.84 3.54 0.20
N THR A 215 -9.99 3.11 0.73
CA THR A 215 -11.13 2.66 -0.08
C THR A 215 -11.75 3.81 -0.86
N ASP A 216 -11.93 4.96 -0.21
CA ASP A 216 -12.49 6.14 -0.85
C ASP A 216 -11.53 6.72 -1.89
N TRP A 217 -10.22 6.69 -1.63
CA TRP A 217 -9.20 7.00 -2.63
C TRP A 217 -9.25 6.04 -3.83
N LEU A 218 -9.34 4.72 -3.60
CA LEU A 218 -9.47 3.73 -4.69
C LEU A 218 -10.69 4.02 -5.57
N LYS A 219 -11.85 4.30 -4.97
CA LYS A 219 -13.05 4.71 -5.72
C LYS A 219 -12.76 5.96 -6.53
N ARG A 220 -12.26 7.02 -5.90
CA ARG A 220 -12.04 8.32 -6.55
C ARG A 220 -11.02 8.27 -7.71
N VAL A 221 -10.03 7.39 -7.65
CA VAL A 221 -9.03 7.21 -8.73
C VAL A 221 -9.61 6.43 -9.91
N PHE A 222 -10.44 5.41 -9.63
CA PHE A 222 -10.86 4.42 -10.62
C PHE A 222 -12.32 4.54 -11.06
N ASP A 223 -13.12 5.42 -10.46
CA ASP A 223 -14.44 5.82 -10.97
C ASP A 223 -14.36 6.41 -12.40
#